data_AF-A0A8T6RBW8-F1
#
_entry.id   AF-A0A8T6RBW8-F1
#
_cell.length_a   1.000
_cell.length_b   1.000
_cell.length_c   1.000
_cell.angle_alpha   90.00
_cell.angle_beta   90.00
_cell.angle_gamma   90.00
#
_symmetry.space_group_name_H-M   'P 1'
#
loop_
_entity.id
_entity.type
_entity.pdbx_description
1 polymer ?
#
loop_
_entity_poly.entity_id
_entity_poly.type
_entity_poly.pdbx_seq_one_letter_code
_entity_poly.pdbx_strand_id
1 'polypeptide(L)'
;MLVTERESEQVGRDGFTKMLLERFSKAVSDAEDSLNNEQHQKAMALYYDASQSADEMCQRFLTLLIKTSPSEAYKTILLEVLSWRLRYFTTQYDYHLAVAQTLTGLPRQEWIARLETILVLSQTLVDKLLPHLRNAEDPALCGRIRPLLHDWIAGIRNLVAKLRTWNMASAQASRVLEWAIDQGLDSSPC
;
A
#
# COMPACT_ATOMS: atom_id res chain seq x y z
N MET A 1 13.13 -36.49 11.26
CA MET A 1 13.32 -35.24 12.03
C MET A 1 12.97 -33.96 11.23
N LEU A 2 12.36 -34.07 10.02
CA LEU A 2 11.97 -32.93 9.16
C LEU A 2 10.47 -32.61 9.17
N VAL A 3 9.65 -33.40 9.88
CA VAL A 3 8.19 -33.27 9.89
C VAL A 3 7.71 -32.29 10.97
N THR A 4 8.41 -32.23 12.10
CA THR A 4 8.05 -31.41 13.27
C THR A 4 8.29 -29.91 13.10
N GLU A 5 9.19 -29.49 12.20
CA GLU A 5 9.42 -28.07 11.90
C GLU A 5 8.37 -27.49 10.95
N ARG A 6 7.84 -28.30 10.01
CA ARG A 6 6.76 -27.85 9.10
C ARG A 6 5.44 -27.69 9.83
N GLU A 7 5.14 -28.56 10.78
CA GLU A 7 3.89 -28.49 11.55
C GLU A 7 3.87 -27.31 12.52
N SER A 8 5.02 -26.95 13.12
CA SER A 8 5.12 -25.78 14.01
C SER A 8 5.05 -24.45 13.25
N GLU A 9 5.62 -24.36 12.04
CA GLU A 9 5.46 -23.19 11.16
C GLU A 9 4.02 -23.01 10.65
N GLN A 10 3.31 -24.11 10.38
CA GLN A 10 1.92 -24.09 9.92
C GLN A 10 0.96 -23.63 11.04
N VAL A 11 1.12 -24.19 12.26
CA VAL A 11 0.32 -23.81 13.44
C VAL A 11 0.56 -22.35 13.85
N GLY A 12 1.79 -21.85 13.73
CA GLY A 12 2.10 -20.44 13.97
C GLY A 12 1.48 -19.49 12.94
N ARG A 13 1.32 -19.91 11.67
CA ARG A 13 0.70 -19.09 10.61
C ARG A 13 -0.82 -19.00 10.73
N ASP A 14 -1.47 -20.09 11.12
CA ASP A 14 -2.93 -20.14 11.27
C ASP A 14 -3.39 -19.30 12.48
N GLY A 15 -2.67 -19.37 13.60
CA GLY A 15 -2.92 -18.52 14.76
C GLY A 15 -2.79 -17.02 14.45
N PHE A 16 -1.81 -16.63 13.63
CA PHE A 16 -1.61 -15.24 13.25
C PHE A 16 -2.70 -14.70 12.32
N THR A 17 -3.16 -15.50 11.34
CA THR A 17 -4.21 -15.07 10.42
C THR A 17 -5.54 -14.87 11.15
N LYS A 18 -5.85 -15.76 12.10
CA LYS A 18 -7.03 -15.62 12.97
C LYS A 18 -6.96 -14.36 13.82
N MET A 19 -5.81 -14.08 14.42
CA MET A 19 -5.58 -12.86 15.19
C MET A 19 -5.78 -11.59 14.35
N LEU A 20 -5.33 -11.58 13.09
CA LEU A 20 -5.57 -10.45 12.18
C LEU A 20 -7.04 -10.23 11.87
N LEU A 21 -7.80 -11.31 11.64
CA LEU A 21 -9.24 -11.25 11.40
C LEU A 21 -10.00 -10.75 12.62
N GLU A 22 -9.60 -11.17 13.82
CA GLU A 22 -10.18 -10.71 15.08
C GLU A 22 -9.88 -9.22 15.30
N ARG A 23 -8.64 -8.79 15.06
CA ARG A 23 -8.26 -7.36 15.13
C ARG A 23 -9.05 -6.52 14.14
N PHE A 24 -9.16 -6.99 12.89
CA PHE A 24 -9.93 -6.32 11.84
C PHE A 24 -11.41 -6.18 12.26
N SER A 25 -12.06 -7.29 12.59
CA SER A 25 -13.49 -7.32 12.92
C SER A 25 -13.81 -6.43 14.12
N LYS A 26 -12.94 -6.46 15.14
CA LYS A 26 -13.07 -5.60 16.30
C LYS A 26 -12.93 -4.13 15.95
N ALA A 27 -11.90 -3.76 15.18
CA ALA A 27 -11.67 -2.37 14.78
C ALA A 27 -12.84 -1.81 13.95
N VAL A 28 -13.43 -2.62 13.05
CA VAL A 28 -14.62 -2.23 12.30
C VAL A 28 -15.83 -2.04 13.21
N SER A 29 -16.10 -2.99 14.10
CA SER A 29 -17.24 -2.88 15.05
C SER A 29 -17.09 -1.64 15.94
N ASP A 30 -15.92 -1.43 16.53
CA ASP A 30 -15.65 -0.27 17.38
C ASP A 30 -15.74 1.05 16.60
N ALA A 31 -15.40 1.03 15.29
CA ALA A 31 -15.52 2.19 14.41
C ALA A 31 -16.98 2.52 14.11
N GLU A 32 -17.81 1.52 13.81
CA GLU A 32 -19.25 1.67 13.60
C GLU A 32 -19.96 2.21 14.84
N ASP A 33 -19.64 1.68 16.02
CA ASP A 33 -20.15 2.18 17.29
C ASP A 33 -19.71 3.63 17.54
N SER A 34 -18.46 3.96 17.24
CA SER A 34 -17.97 5.34 17.36
C SER A 34 -18.67 6.28 16.36
N LEU A 35 -19.00 5.79 15.16
CA LEU A 35 -19.72 6.56 14.15
C LEU A 35 -21.18 6.83 14.58
N ASN A 36 -21.86 5.82 15.12
CA ASN A 36 -23.22 5.92 15.65
C ASN A 36 -23.32 6.89 16.84
N ASN A 37 -22.23 7.06 17.58
CA ASN A 37 -22.12 8.01 18.69
C ASN A 37 -21.55 9.39 18.27
N GLU A 38 -21.52 9.69 16.97
CA GLU A 38 -21.00 10.95 16.40
C GLU A 38 -19.52 11.23 16.71
N GLN A 39 -18.76 10.22 17.13
CA GLN A 39 -17.32 10.31 17.40
C GLN A 39 -16.50 10.11 16.11
N HIS A 40 -16.74 10.96 15.11
CA HIS A 40 -16.23 10.77 13.75
C HIS A 40 -14.70 10.63 13.64
N GLN A 41 -13.93 11.39 14.44
CA GLN A 41 -12.46 11.28 14.44
C GLN A 41 -11.99 9.92 14.98
N LYS A 42 -12.64 9.43 16.04
CA LYS A 42 -12.32 8.13 16.63
C LYS A 42 -12.74 6.99 15.69
N ALA A 43 -13.92 7.08 15.08
CA ALA A 43 -14.38 6.14 14.08
C ALA A 43 -13.38 6.04 12.91
N MET A 44 -12.88 7.19 12.44
CA MET A 44 -11.88 7.22 11.38
C MET A 44 -10.56 6.54 11.78
N ALA A 45 -10.06 6.79 12.99
CA ALA A 45 -8.84 6.14 13.47
C ALA A 45 -9.01 4.61 13.56
N LEU A 46 -10.18 4.13 13.98
CA LEU A 46 -10.49 2.71 14.06
C LEU A 46 -10.66 2.06 12.68
N TYR A 47 -11.31 2.74 11.73
CA TYR A 47 -11.34 2.29 10.33
C TYR A 47 -9.95 2.25 9.71
N TYR A 48 -9.07 3.17 10.11
CA TYR A 48 -7.67 3.13 9.70
C TYR A 48 -6.96 1.89 10.25
N ASP A 49 -7.11 1.56 11.53
CA ASP A 49 -6.56 0.32 12.11
C ASP A 49 -7.10 -0.95 11.43
N ALA A 50 -8.39 -0.95 11.07
CA ALA A 50 -8.99 -2.00 10.27
C ALA A 50 -8.32 -2.11 8.89
N SER A 51 -8.10 -0.98 8.20
CA SER A 51 -7.45 -0.98 6.89
C SER A 51 -6.04 -1.56 6.92
N GLN A 52 -5.26 -1.32 7.99
CA GLN A 52 -3.94 -1.94 8.17
C GLN A 52 -4.03 -3.46 8.26
N SER A 53 -4.97 -3.97 9.05
CA SER A 53 -5.18 -5.42 9.20
C SER A 53 -5.63 -6.05 7.88
N ALA A 54 -6.51 -5.36 7.13
CA ALA A 54 -6.92 -5.78 5.79
C ALA A 54 -5.75 -5.82 4.80
N ASP A 55 -4.83 -4.86 4.87
CA ASP A 55 -3.65 -4.81 4.02
C ASP A 55 -2.63 -5.91 4.34
N GLU A 56 -2.44 -6.24 5.62
CA GLU A 56 -1.62 -7.39 6.03
C GLU A 56 -2.23 -8.72 5.56
N MET A 57 -3.56 -8.88 5.64
CA MET A 57 -4.25 -10.05 5.10
C MET A 57 -4.12 -10.14 3.58
N CYS A 58 -4.34 -9.01 2.89
CA CYS A 58 -4.17 -8.92 1.44
C CYS A 58 -2.73 -9.25 1.04
N GLN A 59 -1.74 -8.77 1.78
CA GLN A 59 -0.32 -9.09 1.56
C GLN A 59 -0.04 -10.59 1.63
N ARG A 60 -0.57 -11.27 2.64
CA ARG A 60 -0.42 -12.72 2.79
C ARG A 60 -1.06 -13.46 1.62
N PHE A 61 -2.27 -13.06 1.25
CA PHE A 61 -2.99 -13.64 0.12
C PHE A 61 -2.25 -13.45 -1.20
N LEU A 62 -1.79 -12.23 -1.50
CA LEU A 62 -1.01 -11.93 -2.70
C LEU A 62 0.29 -12.75 -2.75
N THR A 63 1.00 -12.87 -1.62
CA THR A 63 2.23 -13.68 -1.52
C THR A 63 1.96 -15.15 -1.79
N LEU A 64 0.86 -15.69 -1.27
CA LEU A 64 0.44 -17.07 -1.54
C LEU A 64 0.10 -17.25 -3.01
N LEU A 65 -0.72 -16.37 -3.59
CA LEU A 65 -1.09 -16.42 -5.00
C LEU A 65 0.12 -16.40 -5.93
N ILE A 66 1.12 -15.55 -5.65
CA ILE A 66 2.39 -15.53 -6.38
C ILE A 66 3.08 -16.90 -6.32
N LYS A 67 3.23 -17.46 -5.12
CA LYS A 67 3.97 -18.70 -4.87
C LYS A 67 3.28 -19.92 -5.46
N THR A 68 1.95 -19.94 -5.45
CA THR A 68 1.14 -21.08 -5.92
C THR A 68 0.66 -20.89 -7.35
N SER A 69 1.17 -19.87 -8.07
CA SER A 69 0.74 -19.57 -9.43
C SER A 69 1.05 -20.75 -10.37
N PRO A 70 0.03 -21.40 -10.96
CA PRO A 70 0.22 -22.62 -11.75
C PRO A 70 0.77 -22.34 -13.16
N SER A 71 0.76 -21.07 -13.60
CA SER A 71 1.31 -20.65 -14.89
C SER A 71 1.67 -19.16 -14.89
N GLU A 72 2.37 -18.71 -15.94
CA GLU A 72 2.69 -17.29 -16.17
C GLU A 72 1.44 -16.41 -16.39
N ALA A 73 0.35 -16.98 -16.90
CA ALA A 73 -0.91 -16.25 -17.07
C ALA A 73 -1.50 -15.80 -15.72
N TYR A 74 -1.40 -16.64 -14.69
CA TYR A 74 -1.84 -16.29 -13.33
C TYR A 74 -0.95 -15.20 -12.70
N LYS A 75 0.37 -15.26 -12.91
CA LYS A 75 1.29 -14.19 -12.50
C LYS A 75 0.95 -12.87 -13.19
N THR A 76 0.62 -12.92 -14.48
CA THR A 76 0.22 -11.75 -15.26
C THR A 76 -1.04 -11.10 -14.68
N ILE A 77 -2.10 -11.87 -14.44
CA ILE A 77 -3.35 -11.34 -13.85
C ILE A 77 -3.09 -10.72 -12.48
N LEU A 78 -2.27 -11.38 -11.66
CA LEU A 78 -1.92 -10.89 -10.34
C LEU A 78 -1.15 -9.57 -10.38
N LEU A 79 -0.21 -9.46 -11.31
CA LEU A 79 0.49 -8.20 -11.58
C LEU A 79 -0.46 -7.11 -12.07
N GLU A 80 -1.46 -7.43 -12.91
CA GLU A 80 -2.46 -6.46 -13.33
C GLU A 80 -3.30 -5.95 -12.16
N VAL A 81 -3.70 -6.82 -11.22
CA VAL A 81 -4.42 -6.41 -10.00
C VAL A 81 -3.55 -5.50 -9.13
N LEU A 82 -2.28 -5.85 -8.92
CA LEU A 82 -1.33 -5.02 -8.17
C LEU A 82 -1.09 -3.68 -8.87
N SER A 83 -0.97 -3.70 -10.19
CA SER A 83 -0.78 -2.51 -11.02
C SER A 83 -1.96 -1.57 -10.94
N TRP A 84 -3.18 -2.10 -11.07
CA TRP A 84 -4.40 -1.32 -10.91
C TRP A 84 -4.48 -0.67 -9.53
N ARG A 85 -4.16 -1.42 -8.47
CA ARG A 85 -4.19 -0.90 -7.09
C ARG A 85 -3.14 0.19 -6.86
N LEU A 86 -1.95 0.05 -7.43
CA LEU A 86 -0.92 1.08 -7.33
C LEU A 86 -1.32 2.36 -8.08
N ARG A 87 -1.93 2.24 -9.26
CA ARG A 87 -2.50 3.39 -9.98
C ARG A 87 -3.60 4.07 -9.18
N TYR A 88 -4.49 3.29 -8.55
CA TYR A 88 -5.52 3.82 -7.66
C TYR A 88 -4.90 4.65 -6.52
N PHE A 89 -3.91 4.13 -5.80
CA PHE A 89 -3.26 4.92 -4.75
C PHE A 89 -2.57 6.18 -5.29
N THR A 90 -1.96 6.10 -6.46
CA THR A 90 -1.29 7.25 -7.09
C THR A 90 -2.28 8.35 -7.45
N THR A 91 -3.47 8.02 -7.96
CA THR A 91 -4.52 9.02 -8.24
C THR A 91 -5.13 9.61 -6.98
N GLN A 92 -5.12 8.87 -5.86
CA GLN A 92 -5.59 9.40 -4.58
C GLN A 92 -4.70 10.53 -4.04
N TYR A 93 -3.44 10.65 -4.46
CA TYR A 93 -2.56 11.74 -4.01
C TYR A 93 -3.16 13.10 -4.37
N ASP A 94 -3.50 13.30 -5.64
CA ASP A 94 -4.04 14.56 -6.13
C ASP A 94 -5.43 14.84 -5.57
N TYR A 95 -6.26 13.80 -5.38
CA TYR A 95 -7.56 13.94 -4.75
C TYR A 95 -7.44 14.46 -3.31
N HIS A 96 -6.69 13.77 -2.45
CA HIS A 96 -6.54 14.16 -1.04
C HIS A 96 -5.91 15.54 -0.91
N LEU A 97 -4.98 15.84 -1.81
CA LEU A 97 -4.30 17.11 -1.84
C LEU A 97 -5.24 18.26 -2.27
N ALA A 98 -6.09 18.07 -3.28
CA ALA A 98 -7.11 19.05 -3.67
C ALA A 98 -8.17 19.26 -2.57
N VAL A 99 -8.55 18.18 -1.87
CA VAL A 99 -9.48 18.27 -0.75
C VAL A 99 -8.87 19.04 0.43
N ALA A 100 -7.58 18.83 0.72
CA ALA A 100 -6.86 19.57 1.76
C ALA A 100 -6.74 21.09 1.48
N GLN A 101 -6.88 21.51 0.22
CA GLN A 101 -6.93 22.92 -0.15
C GLN A 101 -8.31 23.54 -0.04
N THR A 102 -9.35 22.75 -0.31
CA THR A 102 -10.71 23.27 -0.60
C THR A 102 -11.66 23.14 0.59
N LEU A 103 -11.50 22.14 1.46
CA LEU A 103 -12.39 21.95 2.60
C LEU A 103 -11.91 22.70 3.85
N THR A 104 -12.80 23.50 4.42
CA THR A 104 -12.60 24.27 5.67
C THR A 104 -13.00 23.51 6.94
N GLY A 105 -13.53 22.29 6.82
CA GLY A 105 -14.14 21.53 7.94
C GLY A 105 -13.29 20.45 8.60
N LEU A 106 -12.19 20.00 7.97
CA LEU A 106 -11.24 19.05 8.54
C LEU A 106 -9.88 19.73 8.64
N PRO A 107 -9.14 19.61 9.77
CA PRO A 107 -7.81 20.18 9.86
C PRO A 107 -6.96 19.69 8.70
N ARG A 108 -6.32 20.61 7.98
CA ARG A 108 -5.41 20.32 6.86
C ARG A 108 -4.39 19.20 7.19
N GLN A 109 -3.98 19.10 8.45
CA GLN A 109 -3.10 18.05 8.98
C GLN A 109 -3.68 16.64 8.88
N GLU A 110 -4.99 16.45 9.09
CA GLU A 110 -5.61 15.12 8.98
C GLU A 110 -5.62 14.62 7.53
N TRP A 111 -5.80 15.51 6.55
CA TRP A 111 -5.70 15.16 5.14
C TRP A 111 -4.28 14.81 4.72
N ILE A 112 -3.28 15.51 5.27
CA ILE A 112 -1.87 15.12 5.09
C ILE A 112 -1.63 13.74 5.69
N ALA A 113 -2.09 13.46 6.91
CA ALA A 113 -1.89 12.16 7.55
C ALA A 113 -2.49 11.02 6.70
N ARG A 114 -3.69 11.20 6.13
CA ARG A 114 -4.31 10.23 5.20
C ARG A 114 -3.47 10.05 3.93
N LEU A 115 -2.94 11.13 3.38
CA LEU A 115 -2.05 11.07 2.22
C LEU A 115 -0.76 10.30 2.55
N GLU A 116 -0.18 10.52 3.73
CA GLU A 116 1.01 9.81 4.20
C GLU A 116 0.75 8.30 4.36
N THR A 117 -0.44 7.93 4.85
CA THR A 117 -0.89 6.54 4.84
C THR A 117 -0.90 5.96 3.43
N ILE A 118 -1.56 6.63 2.48
CA ILE A 118 -1.66 6.13 1.10
C ILE A 118 -0.27 5.96 0.47
N LEU A 119 0.67 6.86 0.77
CA LEU A 119 2.07 6.73 0.38
C LEU A 119 2.70 5.44 0.93
N VAL A 120 2.55 5.14 2.22
CA VAL A 120 3.06 3.90 2.83
C VAL A 120 2.44 2.66 2.18
N LEU A 121 1.13 2.67 1.92
CA LEU A 121 0.45 1.55 1.26
C LEU A 121 0.96 1.33 -0.17
N SER A 122 1.15 2.43 -0.92
CA SER A 122 1.70 2.37 -2.27
C SER A 122 3.15 1.86 -2.29
N GLN A 123 4.00 2.30 -1.36
CA GLN A 123 5.37 1.82 -1.20
C GLN A 123 5.37 0.31 -0.92
N THR A 124 4.49 -0.16 -0.05
CA THR A 124 4.36 -1.59 0.28
C THR A 124 3.97 -2.44 -0.95
N LEU A 125 3.19 -1.89 -1.88
CA LEU A 125 2.89 -2.58 -3.15
C LEU A 125 4.10 -2.62 -4.07
N VAL A 126 4.84 -1.51 -4.18
CA VAL A 126 6.07 -1.44 -4.99
C VAL A 126 7.12 -2.42 -4.47
N ASP A 127 7.27 -2.53 -3.15
CA ASP A 127 8.21 -3.46 -2.51
C ASP A 127 7.91 -4.92 -2.86
N LYS A 128 6.65 -5.24 -3.16
CA LYS A 128 6.22 -6.58 -3.63
C LYS A 128 6.43 -6.77 -5.13
N LEU A 129 6.30 -5.70 -5.92
CA LEU A 129 6.55 -5.74 -7.37
C LEU A 129 8.04 -5.83 -7.70
N LEU A 130 8.90 -5.24 -6.87
CA LEU A 130 10.34 -5.16 -7.08
C LEU A 130 11.03 -6.53 -7.26
N PRO A 131 10.80 -7.55 -6.41
CA PRO A 131 11.36 -8.88 -6.62
C PRO A 131 10.96 -9.52 -7.96
N HIS A 132 9.76 -9.23 -8.45
CA HIS A 132 9.31 -9.72 -9.75
C HIS A 132 10.04 -9.02 -10.89
N LEU A 133 10.33 -7.73 -10.77
CA LEU A 133 11.13 -7.03 -11.77
C LEU A 133 12.59 -7.51 -11.77
N ARG A 134 13.20 -7.74 -10.60
CA ARG A 134 14.61 -8.13 -10.47
C ARG A 134 14.89 -9.56 -10.91
N ASN A 135 13.93 -10.47 -10.70
CA ASN A 135 14.07 -11.88 -11.02
C ASN A 135 13.35 -12.29 -12.31
N ALA A 136 12.74 -11.36 -13.03
CA ALA A 136 12.04 -11.68 -14.27
C ALA A 136 13.01 -11.83 -15.43
N GLU A 137 13.01 -13.02 -16.02
CA GLU A 137 13.57 -13.26 -17.34
C GLU A 137 12.59 -12.84 -18.45
N ASP A 138 11.29 -12.73 -18.13
CA ASP A 138 10.23 -12.38 -19.08
C ASP A 138 10.25 -10.86 -19.44
N PRO A 139 10.57 -10.51 -20.71
CA PRO A 139 10.59 -9.12 -21.17
C PRO A 139 9.20 -8.46 -21.13
N ALA A 140 8.11 -9.22 -21.33
CA ALA A 140 6.76 -8.67 -21.32
C ALA A 140 6.36 -8.22 -19.91
N LEU A 141 6.76 -8.99 -18.90
CA LEU A 141 6.54 -8.66 -17.49
C LEU A 141 7.35 -7.42 -17.08
N CYS A 142 8.61 -7.34 -17.50
CA CYS A 142 9.45 -6.15 -17.29
C CYS A 142 8.83 -4.91 -17.94
N GLY A 143 8.34 -5.02 -19.18
CA GLY A 143 7.70 -3.95 -19.92
C GLY A 143 6.37 -3.46 -19.30
N ARG A 144 5.74 -4.24 -18.43
CA ARG A 144 4.53 -3.83 -17.69
C ARG A 144 4.86 -3.16 -16.35
N ILE A 145 5.81 -3.71 -15.60
CA ILE A 145 6.14 -3.20 -14.26
C ILE A 145 6.95 -1.90 -14.34
N ARG A 146 7.91 -1.77 -15.25
CA ARG A 146 8.78 -0.57 -15.30
C ARG A 146 8.00 0.73 -15.52
N PRO A 147 7.10 0.85 -16.51
CA PRO A 147 6.32 2.08 -16.70
C PRO A 147 5.46 2.42 -15.48
N LEU A 148 4.86 1.40 -14.87
CA LEU A 148 4.06 1.58 -13.66
C LEU A 148 4.88 2.17 -12.51
N LEU A 149 6.10 1.66 -12.26
CA LEU A 149 6.97 2.17 -11.19
C LEU A 149 7.47 3.58 -11.50
N HIS A 150 7.77 3.87 -12.77
CA HIS A 150 8.13 5.21 -13.22
C HIS A 150 6.99 6.21 -12.98
N ASP A 151 5.76 5.87 -13.36
CA ASP A 151 4.57 6.70 -13.15
C ASP A 151 4.30 6.95 -11.66
N TRP A 152 4.48 5.92 -10.83
CA TRP A 152 4.36 6.03 -9.38
C TRP A 152 5.38 7.02 -8.79
N ILE A 153 6.66 6.94 -9.19
CA ILE A 153 7.71 7.88 -8.74
C ILE A 153 7.43 9.28 -9.21
N ALA A 154 7.01 9.46 -10.47
CA ALA A 154 6.60 10.75 -10.99
C ALA A 154 5.44 11.35 -10.16
N GLY A 155 4.47 10.51 -9.76
CA GLY A 155 3.40 10.88 -8.84
C GLY A 155 3.90 11.38 -7.49
N ILE A 156 4.85 10.66 -6.87
CA ILE A 156 5.44 11.07 -5.57
C ILE A 156 6.24 12.37 -5.72
N ARG A 157 7.04 12.52 -6.78
CA ARG A 157 7.78 13.77 -7.07
C ARG A 157 6.85 14.96 -7.19
N ASN A 158 5.78 14.80 -7.96
CA ASN A 158 4.76 15.82 -8.13
C ASN A 158 4.13 16.19 -6.78
N LEU A 159 3.80 15.17 -5.98
CA LEU A 159 3.26 15.38 -4.64
C LEU A 159 4.22 16.16 -3.72
N VAL A 160 5.50 15.77 -3.65
CA VAL A 160 6.53 16.45 -2.86
C VAL A 160 6.68 17.91 -3.34
N ALA A 161 6.69 18.15 -4.64
CA ALA A 161 6.77 19.49 -5.21
C ALA A 161 5.55 20.34 -4.80
N LYS A 162 4.33 19.81 -4.93
CA LYS A 162 3.10 20.52 -4.54
C LYS A 162 3.07 20.83 -3.05
N LEU A 163 3.41 19.87 -2.18
CA LEU A 163 3.49 20.09 -0.74
C LEU A 163 4.45 21.23 -0.39
N ARG A 164 5.66 21.25 -1.00
CA ARG A 164 6.63 22.34 -0.84
C ARG A 164 6.06 23.69 -1.24
N THR A 165 5.38 23.78 -2.39
CA THR A 165 4.76 25.05 -2.83
C THR A 165 3.71 25.59 -1.87
N TRP A 166 3.14 24.73 -1.01
CA TRP A 166 2.09 25.13 -0.06
C TRP A 166 2.63 25.37 1.35
N ASN A 167 3.96 25.44 1.52
CA ASN A 167 4.64 25.49 2.82
C ASN A 167 4.21 24.34 3.74
N MET A 168 3.92 23.17 3.15
CA MET A 168 3.60 21.95 3.85
C MET A 168 4.74 20.97 3.66
N ALA A 169 5.35 20.52 4.75
CA ALA A 169 6.38 19.48 4.68
C ALA A 169 5.75 18.15 5.09
N SER A 170 5.88 17.12 4.23
CA SER A 170 5.67 15.73 4.62
C SER A 170 7.03 15.03 4.65
N ALA A 171 7.48 14.70 5.85
CA ALA A 171 8.68 13.88 6.03
C ALA A 171 8.46 12.48 5.43
N GLN A 172 7.23 11.97 5.48
CA GLN A 172 6.90 10.67 4.89
C GLN A 172 7.06 10.69 3.36
N ALA A 173 6.49 11.68 2.66
CA ALA A 173 6.59 11.76 1.21
C ALA A 173 8.06 11.86 0.74
N SER A 174 8.88 12.62 1.47
CA SER A 174 10.32 12.74 1.18
C SER A 174 11.06 11.42 1.39
N ARG A 175 10.80 10.73 2.52
CA ARG A 175 11.39 9.41 2.82
C ARG A 175 11.02 8.34 1.79
N VAL A 176 9.77 8.33 1.33
CA VAL A 176 9.33 7.37 0.30
C VAL A 176 10.03 7.64 -1.04
N LEU A 177 10.20 8.92 -1.40
CA LEU A 177 10.93 9.31 -2.61
C LEU A 177 12.41 8.92 -2.53
N GLU A 178 13.07 9.21 -1.40
CA GLU A 178 14.46 8.84 -1.15
C GLU A 178 14.64 7.32 -1.23
N TRP A 179 13.77 6.56 -0.56
CA TRP A 179 13.76 5.10 -0.65
C TRP A 179 13.61 4.60 -2.09
N ALA A 180 12.72 5.20 -2.89
CA ALA A 180 12.52 4.79 -4.28
C ALA A 180 13.78 5.03 -5.14
N ILE A 181 14.49 6.13 -4.89
CA ILE A 181 15.77 6.45 -5.54
C ILE A 181 16.83 5.42 -5.13
N ASP A 182 16.92 5.09 -3.83
CA ASP A 182 17.86 4.08 -3.32
C ASP A 182 17.63 2.69 -3.91
N GLN A 183 16.38 2.37 -4.27
CA GLN A 183 16.04 1.12 -4.97
C GLN A 183 16.41 1.12 -6.47
N GLY A 184 16.95 2.24 -7.00
CA GLY A 184 17.34 2.37 -8.41
C GLY A 184 16.17 2.54 -9.38
N LEU A 185 14.99 2.90 -8.87
CA LEU A 185 13.78 3.02 -9.68
C LEU A 185 13.75 4.29 -10.54
N ASP A 186 14.59 5.27 -10.22
CA ASP A 186 14.72 6.53 -10.95
C ASP A 186 15.67 6.47 -12.15
N SER A 187 16.53 5.46 -12.18
CA SER A 187 17.64 5.32 -13.15
C SER A 187 17.45 4.15 -14.12
N SER A 188 16.28 3.50 -14.10
CA SER A 188 15.97 2.40 -15.02
C SER A 188 15.61 2.95 -16.41
N PRO A 189 16.38 2.66 -17.47
CA PRO A 189 16.11 3.21 -18.80
C PRO A 189 14.80 2.66 -19.38
N CYS A 190 14.16 3.50 -20.19
CA CYS A 190 13.06 3.14 -21.09
C CYS A 190 13.44 1.98 -22.02
#